data_AF-A0A1H5PIH5-F1
#
_entry.id   AF-A0A1H5PIH5-F1
#
_cell.length_a   1.000
_cell.length_b   1.000
_cell.length_c   1.000
_cell.angle_alpha   90.00
_cell.angle_beta   90.00
_cell.angle_gamma   90.00
#
_symmetry.space_group_name_H-M   'P 1'
#
loop_
_entity.id
_entity.type
_entity.pdbx_description
1 polymer ?
#
loop_
_entity_poly.entity_id
_entity_poly.type
_entity_poly.pdbx_seq_one_letter_code
_entity_poly.pdbx_strand_id
1 'polypeptide(L)'
;MRVAGAAHSFDVVPGEPGGPIVTPPVVPKWGNLTLEKINENGTALAGASFSVYANEADARAGTNPINLAGETVFTVGANGQLTIMGLRYSDFADGVALVPGDANYRTYYLVETVAPSGCELLAEPISFLVNSATTAVGVDLQVKNVPSNSGFELPFTGGPGTSLLYGGGILLLAGAALLLVRNRRASNNS
;
A
#
# COMPACT_ATOMS: atom_id res chain seq x y z
N MET A 1 -69.06 -6.74 40.94
CA MET A 1 -68.23 -7.63 41.78
C MET A 1 -66.97 -7.95 40.98
N ARG A 2 -65.84 -7.26 41.24
CA ARG A 2 -64.57 -7.44 40.53
C ARG A 2 -63.73 -8.47 41.28
N VAL A 3 -63.34 -9.55 40.63
CA VAL A 3 -62.38 -10.54 41.15
C VAL A 3 -60.99 -10.07 40.71
N ALA A 4 -60.15 -9.70 41.67
CA ALA A 4 -58.74 -9.39 41.42
C ALA A 4 -57.96 -10.72 41.39
N GLY A 5 -57.43 -11.08 40.22
CA GLY A 5 -56.43 -12.13 40.09
C GLY A 5 -55.06 -11.57 40.47
N ALA A 6 -54.43 -12.13 41.50
CA ALA A 6 -53.06 -11.83 41.88
C ALA A 6 -52.10 -12.36 40.81
N ALA A 7 -51.38 -11.46 40.13
CA ALA A 7 -50.22 -11.85 39.35
C ALA A 7 -49.05 -12.04 40.32
N HIS A 8 -48.60 -13.29 40.48
CA HIS A 8 -47.33 -13.59 41.11
C HIS A 8 -46.23 -13.29 40.09
N SER A 9 -45.65 -12.09 40.15
CA SER A 9 -44.41 -11.80 39.44
C SER A 9 -43.27 -12.49 40.16
N PHE A 10 -42.58 -13.41 39.48
CA PHE A 10 -41.33 -13.98 39.96
C PHE A 10 -40.23 -12.95 39.72
N ASP A 11 -39.76 -12.29 40.78
CA ASP A 11 -38.59 -11.41 40.75
C ASP A 11 -37.31 -12.26 40.66
N VAL A 12 -36.99 -12.77 39.47
CA VAL A 12 -35.70 -13.43 39.23
C VAL A 12 -34.67 -12.36 38.89
N VAL A 13 -33.65 -12.23 39.72
CA VAL A 13 -32.55 -11.28 39.52
C VAL A 13 -31.69 -11.73 38.33
N PRO A 14 -31.29 -10.82 37.42
CA PRO A 14 -30.38 -11.16 36.33
C PRO A 14 -29.08 -11.78 36.85
N GLY A 15 -28.75 -13.00 36.41
CA GLY A 15 -27.56 -13.75 36.86
C GLY A 15 -27.82 -15.04 37.65
N GLU A 16 -29.06 -15.37 38.02
CA GLU A 16 -29.42 -16.66 38.64
C GLU A 16 -29.76 -17.77 37.62
N PRO A 17 -29.68 -19.06 37.98
CA PRO A 17 -30.09 -20.17 37.10
C PRO A 17 -31.56 -20.03 36.68
N GLY A 18 -31.80 -19.67 35.41
CA GLY A 18 -33.13 -19.42 34.84
C GLY A 18 -33.52 -17.94 34.69
N GLY A 19 -32.67 -16.99 35.13
CA GLY A 19 -32.79 -15.57 34.84
C GLY A 19 -32.26 -15.18 33.45
N PRO A 20 -32.58 -13.99 32.92
CA PRO A 20 -31.99 -13.51 31.68
C PRO A 20 -30.47 -13.38 31.84
N ILE A 21 -29.72 -13.86 30.84
CA ILE A 21 -28.26 -13.67 30.80
C ILE A 21 -27.93 -12.17 30.72
N VAL A 22 -27.02 -11.71 31.57
CA VAL A 22 -26.46 -10.35 31.50
C VAL A 22 -25.15 -10.44 30.74
N THR A 23 -25.16 -10.02 29.48
CA THR A 23 -23.92 -9.84 28.73
C THR A 23 -23.41 -8.43 28.99
N PRO A 24 -22.21 -8.25 29.58
CA PRO A 24 -21.64 -6.91 29.74
C PRO A 24 -21.47 -6.25 28.37
N PRO A 25 -21.78 -4.95 28.23
CA PRO A 25 -21.68 -4.25 26.96
C PRO A 25 -20.21 -4.16 26.51
N VAL A 26 -19.92 -4.62 25.29
CA VAL A 26 -18.60 -4.46 24.67
C VAL A 26 -18.62 -3.20 23.81
N VAL A 27 -17.73 -2.25 24.12
CA VAL A 27 -17.57 -1.00 23.35
C VAL A 27 -16.43 -1.17 22.34
N PRO A 28 -16.69 -1.24 21.03
CA PRO A 28 -15.62 -1.31 20.04
C PRO A 28 -14.87 0.03 19.97
N LYS A 29 -13.56 -0.03 19.72
CA LYS A 29 -12.71 1.15 19.52
C LYS A 29 -12.19 1.21 18.09
N TRP A 30 -12.41 2.36 17.46
CA TRP A 30 -12.05 2.63 16.08
C TRP A 30 -11.20 3.89 16.00
N GLY A 31 -10.26 3.91 15.07
CA GLY A 31 -9.33 5.00 14.84
C GLY A 31 -9.08 5.21 13.35
N ASN A 32 -8.21 6.17 13.09
CA ASN A 32 -7.83 6.60 11.76
C ASN A 32 -6.30 6.53 11.64
N LEU A 33 -5.80 6.54 10.40
CA LEU A 33 -4.40 6.77 10.11
C LEU A 33 -4.32 7.92 9.13
N THR A 34 -3.66 9.01 9.50
CA THR A 34 -3.31 10.06 8.53
C THR A 34 -1.84 9.94 8.15
N LEU A 35 -1.58 9.71 6.87
CA LEU A 35 -0.24 9.66 6.32
C LEU A 35 0.06 10.88 5.46
N GLU A 36 1.33 11.26 5.42
CA GLU A 36 1.88 12.26 4.52
C GLU A 36 2.89 11.60 3.58
N LYS A 37 2.60 11.70 2.28
CA LYS A 37 3.42 11.18 1.22
C LYS A 37 4.42 12.25 0.77
N ILE A 38 5.71 11.94 0.84
CA ILE A 38 6.78 12.89 0.55
C ILE A 38 7.85 12.34 -0.40
N ASN A 39 8.62 13.23 -0.99
CA ASN A 39 9.88 12.91 -1.67
C ASN A 39 11.07 12.95 -0.69
N GLU A 40 12.28 12.77 -1.23
CA GLU A 40 13.52 12.80 -0.44
C GLU A 40 13.75 14.09 0.34
N ASN A 41 13.28 15.22 -0.20
CA ASN A 41 13.42 16.57 0.35
C ASN A 41 12.27 16.97 1.30
N GLY A 42 11.34 16.05 1.60
CA GLY A 42 10.17 16.35 2.43
C GLY A 42 9.06 17.13 1.71
N THR A 43 9.12 17.24 0.38
CA THR A 43 8.02 17.84 -0.40
C THR A 43 6.88 16.85 -0.56
N ALA A 44 5.65 17.30 -0.33
CA ALA A 44 4.43 16.54 -0.53
C ALA A 44 4.29 15.99 -1.96
N LEU A 45 3.84 14.75 -2.08
CA LEU A 45 3.59 14.05 -3.34
C LEU A 45 2.14 13.56 -3.41
N ALA A 46 1.45 13.90 -4.48
CA ALA A 46 0.06 13.48 -4.73
C ALA A 46 0.00 12.23 -5.63
N GLY A 47 -1.17 11.58 -5.65
CA GLY A 47 -1.50 10.53 -6.64
C GLY A 47 -0.94 9.14 -6.33
N ALA A 48 -0.15 8.98 -5.26
CA ALA A 48 0.11 7.64 -4.73
C ALA A 48 -1.20 6.97 -4.31
N SER A 49 -1.31 5.66 -4.47
CA SER A 49 -2.46 4.89 -3.98
C SER A 49 -2.00 3.77 -3.08
N PHE A 50 -2.78 3.50 -2.04
CA PHE A 50 -2.46 2.53 -1.01
C PHE A 50 -3.60 1.56 -0.73
N SER A 51 -3.25 0.34 -0.36
CA SER A 51 -4.15 -0.65 0.22
C SER A 51 -3.70 -1.01 1.64
N VAL A 52 -4.65 -1.33 2.51
CA VAL A 52 -4.38 -1.72 3.89
C VAL A 52 -4.66 -3.20 4.08
N TYR A 53 -3.81 -3.89 4.84
CA TYR A 53 -3.89 -5.32 5.11
C TYR A 53 -3.79 -5.59 6.61
N ALA A 54 -4.41 -6.69 7.03
CA ALA A 54 -4.46 -7.10 8.44
C ALA A 54 -3.27 -7.97 8.88
N ASN A 55 -2.44 -8.43 7.94
CA ASN A 55 -1.26 -9.24 8.20
C ASN A 55 -0.24 -9.07 7.07
N GLU A 56 1.01 -9.43 7.35
CA GLU A 56 2.12 -9.23 6.42
C GLU A 56 2.06 -10.15 5.20
N ALA A 57 1.60 -11.39 5.36
CA ALA A 57 1.57 -12.36 4.27
C ALA A 57 0.63 -11.90 3.15
N ASP A 58 -0.58 -11.47 3.52
CA ASP A 58 -1.55 -10.87 2.61
C ASP A 58 -1.02 -9.57 1.99
N ALA A 59 -0.34 -8.72 2.79
CA ALA A 59 0.26 -7.49 2.29
C ALA A 59 1.33 -7.74 1.23
N ARG A 60 2.22 -8.72 1.45
CA ARG A 60 3.27 -9.10 0.49
C ARG A 60 2.69 -9.78 -0.75
N ALA A 61 1.60 -10.52 -0.60
CA ALA A 61 0.92 -11.19 -1.70
C ALA A 61 -0.03 -10.26 -2.48
N GLY A 62 -0.40 -9.10 -1.91
CA GLY A 62 -1.43 -8.23 -2.47
C GLY A 62 -2.83 -8.86 -2.43
N THR A 63 -3.10 -9.72 -1.46
CA THR A 63 -4.36 -10.47 -1.34
C THR A 63 -5.16 -10.04 -0.12
N ASN A 64 -6.49 -10.11 -0.20
CA ASN A 64 -7.40 -9.80 0.92
C ASN A 64 -7.19 -8.39 1.55
N PRO A 65 -7.16 -7.30 0.75
CA PRO A 65 -7.11 -5.96 1.31
C PRO A 65 -8.35 -5.69 2.17
N ILE A 66 -8.16 -4.92 3.24
CA ILE A 66 -9.24 -4.48 4.10
C ILE A 66 -10.17 -3.57 3.29
N ASN A 67 -11.44 -3.96 3.22
CA ASN A 67 -12.48 -3.12 2.65
C ASN A 67 -12.99 -2.14 3.71
N LEU A 68 -12.85 -0.84 3.44
CA LEU A 68 -13.38 0.23 4.27
C LEU A 68 -14.43 0.97 3.45
N ALA A 69 -15.69 0.91 3.89
CA ALA A 69 -16.82 1.56 3.24
C ALA A 69 -16.99 1.25 1.74
N GLY A 70 -16.60 0.05 1.29
CA GLY A 70 -16.67 -0.37 -0.11
C GLY A 70 -15.37 -0.22 -0.90
N GLU A 71 -14.35 0.44 -0.34
CA GLU A 71 -13.09 0.73 -1.00
C GLU A 71 -11.94 -0.08 -0.41
N THR A 72 -10.99 -0.48 -1.27
CA THR A 72 -9.76 -1.20 -0.88
C THR A 72 -8.49 -0.48 -1.32
N VAL A 73 -8.64 0.62 -2.07
CA VAL A 73 -7.56 1.43 -2.62
C VAL A 73 -7.87 2.88 -2.32
N PHE A 74 -6.93 3.56 -1.67
CA PHE A 74 -7.08 4.92 -1.20
C PHE A 74 -5.99 5.79 -1.80
N THR A 75 -6.38 6.89 -2.45
CA THR A 75 -5.44 7.75 -3.17
C THR A 75 -5.06 8.97 -2.34
N VAL A 76 -3.77 9.31 -2.37
CA VAL A 76 -3.20 10.50 -1.74
C VAL A 76 -3.67 11.76 -2.45
N GLY A 77 -4.24 12.68 -1.68
CA GLY A 77 -4.76 13.95 -2.16
C GLY A 77 -3.67 14.91 -2.66
N ALA A 78 -4.10 16.01 -3.26
CA ALA A 78 -3.20 17.02 -3.83
C ALA A 78 -2.26 17.69 -2.80
N ASN A 79 -2.64 17.69 -1.52
CA ASN A 79 -1.83 18.19 -0.42
C ASN A 79 -0.78 17.17 0.09
N GLY A 80 -0.66 16.02 -0.57
CA GLY A 80 0.22 14.92 -0.17
C GLY A 80 -0.25 14.13 1.04
N GLN A 81 -1.48 14.33 1.52
CA GLN A 81 -2.02 13.60 2.66
C GLN A 81 -3.10 12.61 2.26
N LEU A 82 -3.22 11.55 3.04
CA LEU A 82 -4.29 10.57 2.98
C LEU A 82 -4.70 10.19 4.40
N THR A 83 -5.99 10.30 4.71
CA THR A 83 -6.57 9.81 5.96
C THR A 83 -7.41 8.57 5.70
N ILE A 84 -7.03 7.46 6.33
CA ILE A 84 -7.74 6.18 6.29
C ILE A 84 -8.53 6.05 7.58
N MET A 85 -9.84 5.86 7.49
CA MET A 85 -10.75 5.85 8.65
C MET A 85 -11.36 4.47 8.87
N GLY A 86 -11.80 4.22 10.11
CA GLY A 86 -12.58 3.01 10.43
C GLY A 86 -11.73 1.77 10.65
N LEU A 87 -10.48 1.93 11.10
CA LEU A 87 -9.63 0.82 11.52
C LEU A 87 -9.85 0.54 13.00
N ARG A 88 -9.94 -0.74 13.38
CA ARG A 88 -10.04 -1.15 14.79
C ARG A 88 -8.74 -0.79 15.50
N TYR A 89 -8.80 -0.42 16.78
CA TYR A 89 -7.61 -0.29 17.60
C TYR A 89 -6.80 -1.60 17.66
N SER A 90 -5.49 -1.47 17.43
CA SER A 90 -4.49 -2.52 17.50
C SER A 90 -4.40 -3.14 18.90
N ASP A 91 -4.57 -2.32 19.93
CA ASP A 91 -4.37 -2.64 21.35
C ASP A 91 -5.68 -2.84 22.12
N PHE A 92 -6.81 -3.06 21.43
CA PHE A 92 -8.10 -3.25 22.10
C PHE A 92 -9.07 -4.13 21.31
N ALA A 93 -9.50 -5.26 21.88
CA ALA A 93 -10.54 -6.16 21.33
C ALA A 93 -11.49 -6.58 22.45
N ASP A 94 -12.74 -6.91 22.12
CA ASP A 94 -13.64 -7.67 23.01
C ASP A 94 -13.77 -7.07 24.43
N GLY A 95 -13.64 -5.75 24.55
CA GLY A 95 -13.74 -5.04 25.82
C GLY A 95 -12.45 -4.98 26.64
N VAL A 96 -11.36 -5.58 26.17
CA VAL A 96 -10.07 -5.66 26.88
C VAL A 96 -8.95 -4.94 26.13
N ALA A 97 -8.03 -4.36 26.90
CA ALA A 97 -6.75 -3.86 26.38
C ALA A 97 -5.82 -5.04 26.08
N LEU A 98 -5.02 -4.89 25.04
CA LEU A 98 -4.13 -5.92 24.51
C LEU A 98 -2.69 -5.39 24.49
N VAL A 99 -1.74 -6.31 24.60
CA VAL A 99 -0.30 -6.04 24.47
C VAL A 99 0.26 -6.77 23.24
N PRO A 100 1.41 -6.32 22.70
CA PRO A 100 2.07 -7.02 21.61
C PRO A 100 2.31 -8.50 21.97
N GLY A 101 1.88 -9.40 21.08
CA GLY A 101 1.93 -10.84 21.28
C GLY A 101 0.58 -11.49 21.63
N ASP A 102 -0.42 -10.71 22.04
CA ASP A 102 -1.77 -11.23 22.23
C ASP A 102 -2.40 -11.65 20.89
N ALA A 103 -3.20 -12.72 20.90
CA ALA A 103 -3.81 -13.28 19.69
C ALA A 103 -4.70 -12.27 18.92
N ASN A 104 -5.34 -11.34 19.63
CA ASN A 104 -6.22 -10.32 19.06
C ASN A 104 -5.52 -8.96 18.83
N TYR A 105 -4.23 -8.87 19.16
CA TYR A 105 -3.41 -7.69 18.87
C TYR A 105 -3.22 -7.60 17.36
N ARG A 106 -3.41 -6.40 16.80
CA ARG A 106 -3.44 -6.24 15.34
C ARG A 106 -2.44 -5.22 14.85
N THR A 107 -1.46 -5.70 14.09
CA THR A 107 -0.60 -4.85 13.27
C THR A 107 -1.20 -4.72 11.88
N TYR A 108 -1.26 -3.50 11.36
CA TYR A 108 -1.70 -3.23 10.00
C TYR A 108 -0.51 -3.03 9.09
N TYR A 109 -0.73 -3.27 7.80
CA TYR A 109 0.29 -3.11 6.77
C TYR A 109 -0.27 -2.27 5.64
N LEU A 110 0.47 -1.24 5.27
CA LEU A 110 0.16 -0.34 4.17
C LEU A 110 1.01 -0.73 2.96
N VAL A 111 0.39 -0.96 1.82
CA VAL A 111 1.08 -1.29 0.57
C VAL A 111 0.80 -0.21 -0.46
N GLU A 112 1.85 0.36 -1.02
CA GLU A 112 1.73 1.27 -2.16
C GLU A 112 1.37 0.46 -3.41
N THR A 113 0.20 0.71 -3.98
CA THR A 113 -0.28 0.03 -5.20
C THR A 113 0.01 0.85 -6.46
N VAL A 114 0.12 2.16 -6.30
CA VAL A 114 0.50 3.10 -7.37
C VAL A 114 1.45 4.12 -6.77
N ALA A 115 2.65 4.25 -7.35
CA ALA A 115 3.61 5.27 -6.96
C ALA A 115 3.20 6.66 -7.47
N PRO A 116 3.63 7.75 -6.81
CA PRO A 116 3.54 9.09 -7.39
C PRO A 116 4.22 9.15 -8.76
N SER A 117 3.79 10.09 -9.61
CA SER A 117 4.43 10.32 -10.90
C SER A 117 5.94 10.58 -10.75
N GLY A 118 6.76 9.89 -11.55
CA GLY A 118 8.21 10.03 -11.54
C GLY A 118 8.93 9.39 -10.34
N CYS A 119 8.25 8.57 -9.56
CA CYS A 119 8.82 7.84 -8.42
C CYS A 119 8.79 6.32 -8.64
N GLU A 120 9.70 5.60 -7.99
CA GLU A 120 9.64 4.14 -7.89
C GLU A 120 8.54 3.71 -6.91
N LEU A 121 7.93 2.55 -7.16
CA LEU A 121 6.99 1.90 -6.24
C LEU A 121 7.73 1.34 -5.03
N LEU A 122 7.16 1.51 -3.84
CA LEU A 122 7.70 0.88 -2.63
C LEU A 122 7.68 -0.65 -2.72
N ALA A 123 8.84 -1.26 -2.47
CA ALA A 123 9.01 -2.71 -2.58
C ALA A 123 8.46 -3.49 -1.39
N GLU A 124 8.32 -2.86 -0.23
CA GLU A 124 7.93 -3.51 1.02
C GLU A 124 6.68 -2.87 1.64
N PRO A 125 5.78 -3.68 2.23
CA PRO A 125 4.69 -3.15 3.04
C PRO A 125 5.20 -2.38 4.27
N ILE A 126 4.54 -1.29 4.62
CA ILE A 126 4.85 -0.48 5.80
C ILE A 126 3.92 -0.89 6.94
N SER A 127 4.48 -1.38 8.06
CA SER A 127 3.69 -1.70 9.24
C SER A 127 3.29 -0.45 10.02
N PHE A 128 2.07 -0.41 10.55
CA PHE A 128 1.60 0.63 11.46
C PHE A 128 0.60 0.09 12.49
N LEU A 129 0.35 0.90 13.53
CA LEU A 129 -0.60 0.61 14.59
C LEU A 129 -1.69 1.69 14.63
N VAL A 130 -2.88 1.30 15.07
CA VAL A 130 -4.01 2.20 15.29
C VAL A 130 -4.34 2.19 16.78
N ASN A 131 -4.31 3.34 17.43
CA ASN A 131 -4.59 3.47 18.86
C ASN A 131 -5.11 4.88 19.17
N SER A 132 -5.26 5.23 20.46
CA SER A 132 -5.76 6.55 20.84
C SER A 132 -4.85 7.73 20.48
N ALA A 133 -3.59 7.49 20.16
CA ALA A 133 -2.65 8.51 19.71
C ALA A 133 -2.73 8.76 18.19
N THR A 134 -3.35 7.87 17.41
CA THR A 134 -3.55 8.09 15.98
C THR A 134 -4.64 9.12 15.72
N THR A 135 -4.45 9.97 14.71
CA THR A 135 -5.22 11.20 14.57
C THR A 135 -5.93 11.31 13.22
N ALA A 136 -7.14 11.87 13.26
CA ALA A 136 -7.82 12.35 12.06
C ALA A 136 -7.23 13.68 11.55
N VAL A 137 -6.54 14.41 12.43
CA VAL A 137 -5.99 15.75 12.20
C VAL A 137 -4.55 15.75 12.70
N GLY A 138 -3.60 15.61 11.78
CA GLY A 138 -2.18 15.43 12.07
C GLY A 138 -1.52 14.51 11.06
N VAL A 139 -0.21 14.26 11.21
CA VAL A 139 0.52 13.27 10.42
C VAL A 139 0.98 12.18 11.38
N ASP A 140 0.42 10.98 11.26
CA ASP A 140 0.78 9.81 12.05
C ASP A 140 1.95 9.04 11.41
N LEU A 141 2.05 9.09 10.08
CA LEU A 141 3.04 8.34 9.30
C LEU A 141 3.55 9.14 8.10
N GLN A 142 4.87 9.32 7.98
CA GLN A 142 5.47 9.85 6.75
C GLN A 142 5.92 8.70 5.84
N VAL A 143 5.48 8.74 4.58
CA VAL A 143 5.80 7.74 3.57
C VAL A 143 6.63 8.40 2.46
N LYS A 144 7.92 8.07 2.42
CA LYS A 144 8.87 8.62 1.43
C LYS A 144 8.98 7.72 0.22
N ASN A 145 8.92 8.29 -1.00
CA ASN A 145 9.41 7.59 -2.20
C ASN A 145 10.69 8.22 -2.74
N VAL A 146 11.40 7.41 -3.51
CA VAL A 146 12.57 7.79 -4.28
C VAL A 146 12.18 8.07 -5.74
N PRO A 147 12.86 9.00 -6.42
CA PRO A 147 12.64 9.24 -7.85
C PRO A 147 12.99 8.01 -8.70
N SER A 148 12.29 7.85 -9.81
CA SER A 148 12.62 6.79 -10.77
C SER A 148 14.04 6.93 -11.32
N ASN A 149 14.67 5.78 -11.60
CA ASN A 149 16.06 5.71 -12.08
C ASN A 149 17.08 6.41 -11.18
N SER A 150 16.81 6.55 -9.88
CA SER A 150 17.67 7.29 -8.93
C SER A 150 17.93 8.75 -9.34
N GLY A 151 16.99 9.37 -10.07
CA GLY A 151 17.15 10.71 -10.64
C GLY A 151 18.06 10.77 -11.87
N PHE A 152 18.51 9.63 -12.39
CA PHE A 152 19.30 9.54 -13.60
C PHE A 152 18.37 9.29 -14.80
N GLU A 153 18.10 10.33 -15.61
CA GLU A 153 17.62 10.05 -16.96
C GLU A 153 18.72 9.29 -17.68
N LEU A 154 18.41 8.09 -18.19
CA LEU A 154 19.36 7.40 -19.06
C LEU A 154 19.70 8.38 -20.19
N PRO A 155 20.98 8.77 -20.35
CA PRO A 155 21.35 9.60 -21.47
C PRO A 155 20.89 8.84 -22.71
N PHE A 156 20.15 9.50 -23.59
CA PHE A 156 19.94 9.00 -24.94
C PHE A 156 21.31 8.53 -25.43
N THR A 157 21.51 7.22 -25.58
CA THR A 157 22.81 6.65 -25.95
C THR A 157 23.18 6.97 -27.41
N GLY A 158 22.53 7.96 -28.02
CA GLY A 158 22.82 8.57 -29.30
C GLY A 158 23.75 9.78 -29.20
N GLY A 159 24.78 9.72 -28.34
CA GLY A 159 25.83 10.74 -28.32
C GLY A 159 26.63 10.79 -29.63
N PRO A 160 27.46 11.81 -29.85
CA PRO A 160 28.23 11.97 -31.09
C PRO A 160 29.19 10.80 -31.40
N GLY A 161 29.52 9.92 -30.43
CA GLY A 161 30.33 8.72 -30.68
C GLY A 161 29.60 7.60 -31.44
N THR A 162 28.27 7.55 -31.36
CA THR A 162 27.46 6.53 -32.05
C THR A 162 27.40 6.74 -33.55
N SER A 163 27.52 7.97 -34.05
CA SER A 163 27.57 8.25 -35.50
C SER A 163 28.85 7.72 -36.14
N LEU A 164 29.97 7.73 -35.39
CA LEU A 164 31.23 7.13 -35.84
C LEU A 164 31.11 5.61 -35.97
N LEU A 165 30.41 4.95 -35.04
CA LEU A 165 30.18 3.51 -35.08
C LEU A 165 29.28 3.10 -36.25
N TYR A 166 28.19 3.83 -36.49
CA TYR A 166 27.34 3.58 -37.66
C TYR A 166 28.07 3.89 -38.97
N GLY A 167 28.80 5.01 -39.03
CA GLY A 167 29.60 5.37 -40.19
C GLY A 167 30.67 4.34 -40.51
N GLY A 168 31.44 3.91 -39.51
CA GLY A 168 32.43 2.85 -39.65
C GLY A 168 31.83 1.50 -40.03
N GLY A 169 30.69 1.13 -39.42
CA GLY A 169 29.96 -0.10 -39.75
C GLY A 169 29.47 -0.13 -41.20
N ILE A 170 28.88 0.97 -41.68
CA ILE A 170 28.45 1.10 -43.09
C ILE A 170 29.65 1.00 -44.03
N LEU A 171 30.76 1.65 -43.70
CA LEU A 171 31.95 1.68 -44.54
C LEU A 171 32.64 0.30 -44.62
N LEU A 172 32.68 -0.45 -43.51
CA LEU A 172 33.14 -1.84 -43.49
C LEU A 172 32.26 -2.76 -44.34
N LEU A 173 30.93 -2.65 -44.21
CA LEU A 173 29.99 -3.45 -45.01
C LEU A 173 30.10 -3.14 -46.51
N ALA A 174 30.23 -1.87 -46.88
CA ALA A 174 30.45 -1.44 -48.26
C ALA A 174 31.79 -1.99 -48.82
N GLY A 175 32.86 -1.92 -48.02
CA GLY A 175 34.17 -2.49 -48.40
C GLY A 175 34.12 -4.00 -48.63
N ALA A 176 33.46 -4.74 -47.74
CA ALA A 176 33.29 -6.20 -47.88
C ALA A 176 32.48 -6.56 -49.14
N ALA A 177 31.39 -5.84 -49.41
CA ALA A 177 30.58 -6.05 -50.62
C ALA A 177 31.38 -5.80 -51.91
N LEU A 178 32.20 -4.74 -51.95
CA LEU A 178 33.08 -4.42 -53.08
C LEU A 178 34.11 -5.51 -53.34
N LEU A 179 34.76 -6.04 -52.30
CA LEU A 179 35.74 -7.13 -52.41
C LEU A 179 35.08 -8.41 -52.96
N LEU A 180 33.89 -8.75 -52.48
CA LEU A 180 33.15 -9.93 -52.97
C LEU A 180 32.77 -9.80 -54.45
N VAL A 181 32.29 -8.63 -54.90
CA VAL A 181 31.95 -8.39 -56.31
C VAL A 181 33.20 -8.47 -57.20
N ARG A 182 34.33 -7.93 -56.75
CA ARG A 182 35.58 -7.97 -57.49
C ARG A 182 36.13 -9.40 -57.64
N ASN A 183 36.09 -10.20 -56.57
CA ASN A 183 36.54 -11.60 -56.63
C ASN A 183 35.68 -12.45 -57.58
N ARG A 184 34.36 -12.20 -57.63
CA ARG A 184 33.45 -12.91 -58.56
C ARG A 184 33.69 -12.56 -60.03
N ARG A 185 34.13 -11.33 -60.32
CA ARG A 185 34.50 -10.95 -61.69
C ARG A 185 35.85 -11.54 -62.11
N ALA A 186 36.78 -11.74 -61.18
CA ALA A 186 38.06 -12.36 -61.45
C ALA A 186 37.94 -13.87 -61.75
N SER A 187 37.01 -14.59 -61.09
CA SER A 187 36.79 -16.02 -61.31
C SER A 187 36.03 -16.37 -62.59
N ASN A 188 35.34 -15.41 -63.21
CA ASN A 188 34.54 -15.65 -64.42
C ASN A 188 35.32 -15.38 -65.73
N ASN A 189 36.58 -14.95 -65.65
CA ASN A 189 37.46 -14.67 -66.78
C ASN A 189 38.62 -15.68 -66.90
N SER A 190 38.46 -16.92 -66.41
CA SER A 190 39.44 -18.02 -66.54
C SER A 190 38.82 -19.22 -67.23
#